data_AF-A0A450VEE1-F1
#
_entry.id   AF-A0A450VEE1-F1
#
_cell.length_a   1.000
_cell.length_b   1.000
_cell.length_c   1.000
_cell.angle_alpha   90.00
_cell.angle_beta   90.00
_cell.angle_gamma   90.00
#
_symmetry.space_group_name_H-M   'P 1'
#
loop_
_entity.id
_entity.type
_entity.pdbx_description
1 polymer ?
#
loop_
_entity_poly.entity_id
_entity_poly.type
_entity_poly.pdbx_seq_one_letter_code
_entity_poly.pdbx_strand_id
1 'polypeptide(L)' 'MMGKLEDRLREERKRLGYTQTAFGAIGEITQNTQMLYEKGRRAPDALYLQAIHRAGADVLYILTGERNAATPATGQEAR' A
#
# COMPACT_ATOMS: atom_id res chain seq x y z
N MET A 1 11.21 13.50 -8.87
CA MET A 1 10.32 12.88 -9.88
C MET A 1 9.33 12.01 -9.11
N MET A 2 8.04 12.32 -9.18
CA MET A 2 6.98 11.60 -8.45
C MET A 2 7.01 10.10 -8.84
N GLY A 3 7.19 9.18 -7.90
CA GLY A 3 7.16 7.73 -8.17
C GLY A 3 5.77 7.30 -8.67
N LYS A 4 5.68 6.20 -9.44
CA LYS A 4 4.39 5.73 -9.99
C LYS A 4 3.52 5.08 -8.92
N LEU A 5 2.24 4.83 -9.21
CA LEU A 5 1.29 4.23 -8.25
C LEU A 5 1.82 2.89 -7.70
N GLU A 6 2.38 2.05 -8.56
CA GLU A 6 2.96 0.75 -8.20
C GLU A 6 4.14 0.86 -7.23
N ASP A 7 4.94 1.92 -7.35
CA ASP A 7 6.05 2.20 -6.44
C ASP A 7 5.53 2.64 -5.08
N ARG A 8 4.57 3.57 -5.06
CA ARG A 8 3.96 4.08 -3.82
C ARG A 8 3.18 3.00 -3.07
N LEU A 9 2.51 2.11 -3.78
CA LEU A 9 1.87 0.93 -3.17
C LEU A 9 2.90 0.01 -2.49
N ARG A 10 4.03 -0.23 -3.15
CA ARG A 10 5.13 -1.01 -2.57
C ARG A 10 5.74 -0.31 -1.36
N GLU A 11 5.91 1.01 -1.42
CA GLU A 11 6.43 1.81 -0.33
C GLU A 11 5.52 1.73 0.90
N GLU A 12 4.22 1.93 0.74
CA GLU A 12 3.26 1.84 1.86
C GLU A 12 3.22 0.43 2.46
N ARG A 13 3.25 -0.61 1.63
CA ARG A 13 3.36 -1.98 2.13
C ARG A 13 4.62 -2.17 2.99
N LYS A 14 5.77 -1.69 2.50
CA LYS A 14 7.05 -1.79 3.21
C LYS A 14 7.05 -0.96 4.50
N ARG A 15 6.49 0.25 4.48
CA ARG A 15 6.33 1.13 5.64
C ARG A 15 5.55 0.44 6.76
N LEU A 16 4.51 -0.32 6.40
CA LEU A 16 3.70 -1.09 7.33
C LEU A 16 4.32 -2.44 7.74
N GLY A 17 5.49 -2.81 7.20
CA GLY A 17 6.18 -4.05 7.57
C GLY A 17 5.57 -5.33 6.97
N TYR A 18 4.67 -5.23 5.99
CA TYR A 18 4.02 -6.41 5.43
C TYR A 18 4.82 -7.07 4.29
N THR A 19 4.78 -8.40 4.24
CA THR A 19 5.17 -9.17 3.04
C THR A 19 4.10 -9.00 1.94
N GLN A 20 4.42 -9.34 0.69
CA GLN A 20 3.43 -9.29 -0.39
C GLN A 20 2.24 -10.21 -0.14
N THR A 21 2.49 -11.39 0.45
CA THR A 21 1.42 -12.35 0.80
C THR A 21 0.52 -11.81 1.90
N ALA A 22 1.11 -11.27 2.98
CA ALA A 22 0.34 -10.71 4.09
C ALA A 22 -0.47 -9.48 3.65
N PHE A 23 0.12 -8.59 2.85
CA PHE A 23 -0.58 -7.40 2.36
C PHE A 23 -1.68 -7.73 1.35
N GLY A 24 -1.44 -8.72 0.48
CA GLY A 24 -2.45 -9.21 -0.46
C GLY A 24 -3.64 -9.84 0.25
N ALA A 25 -3.40 -10.60 1.33
CA ALA A 25 -4.47 -11.23 2.11
C ALA A 25 -5.42 -10.20 2.75
N ILE A 26 -4.96 -8.99 3.08
CA ILE A 26 -5.82 -7.90 3.60
C ILE A 26 -6.92 -7.54 2.59
N GLY A 27 -6.57 -7.51 1.30
CA GLY A 27 -7.52 -7.24 0.23
C GLY A 27 -8.11 -8.50 -0.40
N GLU A 28 -8.05 -9.65 0.27
CA GLU A 28 -8.57 -10.94 -0.20
C GLU A 28 -8.01 -11.37 -1.57
N ILE A 29 -6.78 -10.96 -1.90
CA ILE A 29 -6.09 -11.30 -3.15
C ILE A 29 -4.84 -12.15 -2.93
N THR A 30 -4.40 -12.81 -3.99
CA THR A 30 -3.21 -13.67 -3.97
C THR A 30 -1.91 -12.84 -3.95
N GLN A 31 -0.82 -13.42 -3.45
CA GLN A 31 0.53 -12.83 -3.55
C GLN A 31 0.88 -12.44 -5.00
N ASN A 32 0.49 -13.27 -5.99
CA ASN A 32 0.72 -12.97 -7.40
C ASN A 32 0.00 -11.69 -7.84
N THR A 33 -1.25 -11.49 -7.39
CA THR A 33 -2.00 -10.27 -7.68
C THR A 33 -1.34 -9.04 -7.06
N GLN A 34 -0.86 -9.14 -5.82
CA GLN A 34 -0.08 -8.09 -5.16
C GLN A 34 1.17 -7.73 -5.97
N MET A 35 1.91 -8.74 -6.43
CA MET A 35 3.09 -8.55 -7.26
C MET A 35 2.75 -7.85 -8.59
N LEU A 36 1.61 -8.18 -9.22
CA LEU A 36 1.17 -7.54 -10.47
C LEU A 36 0.84 -6.06 -10.25
N TYR A 37 0.22 -5.72 -9.12
CA TYR A 37 -0.01 -4.32 -8.72
C TYR A 37 1.32 -3.58 -8.56
N GLU A 38 2.28 -4.14 -7.83
CA GLU A 38 3.60 -3.52 -7.60
C GLU A 38 4.53 -3.53 -8.83
N LYS A 39 4.14 -4.19 -9.92
CA LYS A 39 4.84 -4.14 -11.22
C LYS A 39 4.12 -3.24 -12.23
N GLY A 40 3.02 -2.58 -11.84
CA GLY A 40 2.21 -1.75 -12.74
C GLY A 40 1.54 -2.56 -13.87
N ARG A 41 1.43 -3.88 -13.74
CA ARG A 41 0.81 -4.76 -14.74
C ARG A 41 -0.70 -4.86 -14.58
N ARG A 42 -1.21 -4.50 -13.40
CA ARG A 42 -2.63 -4.42 -13.08
C ARG A 42 -2.83 -3.27 -12.11
N ALA A 43 -3.96 -2.57 -12.21
CA ALA A 43 -4.34 -1.55 -11.23
C ALA A 43 -5.10 -2.20 -10.06
N PRO A 44 -4.85 -1.79 -8.80
CA PRO A 44 -5.69 -2.18 -7.68
C PRO A 44 -7.10 -1.60 -7.83
N ASP A 45 -8.11 -2.35 -7.40
CA ASP A 45 -9.49 -1.88 -7.37
C ASP A 45 -9.82 -1.14 -6.06
N ALA A 46 -11.00 -0.51 -6.03
CA ALA A 46 -11.44 0.29 -4.89
C ALA A 46 -11.66 -0.53 -3.61
N LEU A 47 -12.05 -1.81 -3.71
CA LEU A 47 -12.28 -2.67 -2.53
C LEU A 47 -10.96 -3.04 -1.87
N TYR A 48 -9.96 -3.41 -2.67
CA TYR A 48 -8.59 -3.62 -2.22
C TYR A 48 -8.04 -2.35 -1.55
N LEU A 49 -8.19 -1.18 -2.18
CA LEU A 49 -7.72 0.09 -1.62
C LEU A 49 -8.41 0.42 -0.29
N GLN A 50 -9.72 0.19 -0.18
CA GLN A 50 -10.45 0.36 1.08
C GLN A 50 -9.90 -0.58 2.17
N ALA A 51 -9.62 -1.84 1.83
CA ALA A 51 -9.13 -2.82 2.80
C ALA A 51 -7.75 -2.43 3.35
N ILE A 52 -6.80 -2.07 2.49
CA ILE A 52 -5.47 -1.66 2.94
C ILE A 52 -5.48 -0.31 3.68
N HIS A 53 -6.43 0.58 3.36
CA HIS A 53 -6.63 1.82 4.14
C HIS A 53 -6.98 1.51 5.60
N ARG A 54 -7.89 0.57 5.84
CA ARG A 54 -8.24 0.12 7.20
C ARG A 54 -7.05 -0.51 7.93
N ALA A 55 -6.09 -1.08 7.19
CA ALA A 55 -4.84 -1.59 7.73
C ALA A 55 -3.74 -0.52 7.90
N GLY A 56 -4.05 0.76 7.69
CA GLY A 56 -3.15 1.89 7.92
C GLY A 56 -2.35 2.35 6.70
N ALA A 57 -2.65 1.86 5.50
CA ALA A 57 -2.02 2.36 4.27
C ALA A 57 -2.55 3.76 3.92
N ASP A 58 -1.65 4.65 3.50
CA ASP A 58 -2.02 5.98 3.01
C ASP A 58 -2.50 5.89 1.55
N VAL A 59 -3.80 5.68 1.37
CA VAL A 59 -4.40 5.58 0.02
C VAL A 59 -4.34 6.89 -0.75
N LEU A 60 -4.38 8.04 -0.07
CA LEU A 60 -4.19 9.34 -0.72
C LEU A 60 -2.80 9.38 -1.36
N TYR A 61 -1.77 9.01 -0.59
CA TYR A 61 -0.40 8.95 -1.08
C TYR A 61 -0.25 7.96 -2.23
N ILE A 62 -0.82 6.75 -2.13
CA ILE A 62 -0.76 5.75 -3.20
C ILE A 62 -1.31 6.32 -4.52
N LEU A 63 -2.47 6.97 -4.47
CA LEU A 63 -3.16 7.47 -5.66
C LEU A 63 -2.52 8.74 -6.23
N THR A 64 -2.14 9.69 -5.38
CA THR A 64 -1.79 11.06 -5.80
C THR A 64 -0.30 11.37 -5.68
N GLY A 65 0.41 10.68 -4.80
CA GLY A 65 1.77 11.05 -4.38
C GLY A 65 1.80 12.09 -3.25
N GLU A 66 0.66 12.61 -2.81
CA GLU A 66 0.55 13.55 -1.70
C GLU A 66 0.37 12.77 -0.39
N ARG A 67 1.25 13.01 0.59
CA ARG A 67 1.10 12.38 1.92
C ARG A 67 0.01 13.09 2.70
N ASN A 68 -0.86 12.32 3.34
CA ASN A 68 -1.78 12.89 4.30
C ASN A 68 -0.99 13.32 5.54
N ALA A 69 -1.12 14.58 5.95
CA ALA A 69 -0.45 15.13 7.14
C ALA A 69 -0.83 14.38 8.45
N ALA A 70 -1.96 13.66 8.44
CA ALA A 70 -2.41 12.84 9.55
C ALA A 70 -1.84 11.40 9.56
N THR A 71 -1.20 10.93 8.48
CA THR A 71 -0.59 9.59 8.46
C THR A 71 0.79 9.66 9.14
N PRO A 72 1.01 8.98 10.29
CA PRO A 72 2.32 8.99 10.91
C PRO A 72 3.33 8.28 10.01
N ALA A 73 4.51 8.87 9.85
CA ALA A 73 5.68 8.15 9.37
C ALA A 73 6.08 7.14 10.45
N THR A 74 5.47 5.96 10.45
CA THR A 74 5.71 4.98 11.50
C THR A 74 7.15 4.48 11.45
N GLY A 75 7.94 5.03 12.35
CA GLY A 75 9.26 4.60 12.79
C GLY A 75 9.43 4.99 14.25
N GLN A 76 8.44 4.70 15.10
CA GLN A 76 8.58 4.78 16.55
C GLN A 76 8.03 3.51 17.20
N GLU A 77 8.94 2.82 17.86
CA GLU A 77 8.76 1.66 18.70
C GLU A 77 7.65 1.91 19.74
N ALA A 78 6.69 0.99 19.81
CA ALA A 78 5.85 0.85 20.99
C ALA A 78 6.71 0.22 22.10
N ARG A 79 6.89 0.95 23.19
CA ARG A 79 7.49 0.50 24.45
C ARG A 79 6.67 -0.63 25.09
#